data_AF-A0A933C2Q4-F1
#
_entry.id   AF-A0A933C2Q4-F1
#
_cell.length_a   1.000
_cell.length_b   1.000
_cell.length_c   1.000
_cell.angle_alpha   90.00
_cell.angle_beta   90.00
_cell.angle_gamma   90.00
#
_symmetry.space_group_name_H-M   'P 1'
#
loop_
_entity.id
_entity.type
_entity.pdbx_description
1 polymer ?
#
loop_
_entity_poly.entity_id
_entity_poly.type
_entity_poly.pdbx_seq_one_letter_code
_entity_poly.pdbx_strand_id
1 'polypeptide(L)'
;MAGLALALVLAAARSLSAQEPQPQHGPGMMGMAMAGCPMMGAGHAGGAAAALAHRERLGLTADQVKRLEAIAAAEREAVRSREPALMRARADLLEASSPEINLDRARVPLERLEKLRTEVALEHLKARRDARQALTAEQRARLEALGGPRVMGGMHGMGGPGGMMGMMGMMQMCHRMMMGGMGEPMPGMMPGMMRPGAPRDTTKQRP
;
A
#
# COMPACT_ATOMS: atom_id res chain seq x y z
N MET A 1 24.10 35.41 53.34
CA MET A 1 24.34 36.87 53.30
C MET A 1 24.80 37.22 51.90
N ALA A 2 23.95 37.93 51.14
CA ALA A 2 24.19 38.74 49.93
C ALA A 2 25.04 38.15 48.76
N GLY A 3 24.67 38.28 47.49
CA GLY A 3 23.63 39.08 46.88
C GLY A 3 23.57 38.89 45.36
N LEU A 4 22.39 39.13 44.83
CA LEU A 4 22.05 39.31 43.42
C LEU A 4 22.72 40.55 42.81
N ALA A 5 23.12 40.47 41.53
CA ALA A 5 23.05 41.56 40.55
C ALA A 5 23.16 40.96 39.13
N LEU A 6 22.09 40.90 38.33
CA LEU A 6 21.55 41.97 37.46
C LEU A 6 22.49 42.23 36.26
N ALA A 7 22.33 41.53 35.12
CA ALA A 7 21.36 41.75 34.03
C ALA A 7 21.71 42.90 33.05
N LEU A 8 21.74 42.53 31.76
CA LEU A 8 21.64 43.32 30.52
C LEU A 8 22.77 44.29 30.15
N VAL A 9 23.32 44.15 28.94
CA VAL A 9 23.18 45.13 27.83
C VAL A 9 23.44 44.44 26.47
N LEU A 10 22.40 44.50 25.61
CA LEU A 10 22.32 44.71 24.15
C LEU A 10 23.52 44.35 23.25
N ALA A 11 23.34 43.43 22.29
CA ALA A 11 22.80 43.66 20.92
C ALA A 11 23.89 43.97 19.88
N ALA A 12 24.19 43.00 19.02
CA ALA A 12 24.86 43.26 17.76
C ALA A 12 24.49 42.19 16.71
N ALA A 13 24.15 42.70 15.52
CA ALA A 13 24.13 42.02 14.23
C ALA A 13 23.06 40.92 13.99
N ARG A 14 21.83 41.40 13.76
CA ARG A 14 20.93 40.78 12.78
C ARG A 14 21.55 40.91 11.39
N SER A 15 22.17 39.86 10.87
CA SER A 15 22.44 39.77 9.43
C SER A 15 21.17 39.35 8.71
N LEU A 16 20.50 40.35 8.13
CA LEU A 16 19.50 40.20 7.08
C LEU A 16 20.23 39.68 5.82
N SER A 17 20.20 38.37 5.61
CA SER A 17 20.31 37.83 4.25
C SER A 17 18.89 37.67 3.72
N ALA A 18 18.50 38.64 2.89
CA ALA A 18 17.36 38.56 2.01
C ALA A 18 17.58 37.39 1.04
N GLN A 19 16.81 36.31 1.21
CA GLN A 19 16.71 35.24 0.24
C GLN A 19 15.30 35.32 -0.36
N GLU A 20 15.23 35.84 -1.59
CA GLU A 20 14.01 35.86 -2.38
C GLU A 20 13.49 34.43 -2.60
N PRO A 21 12.19 34.17 -2.39
CA PRO A 21 11.60 32.88 -2.72
C PRO A 21 11.40 32.78 -4.23
N GLN A 22 12.22 31.97 -4.91
CA GLN A 22 11.93 31.53 -6.29
C GLN A 22 10.72 30.57 -6.29
N PRO A 23 9.67 30.83 -7.09
CA PRO A 23 8.61 29.86 -7.32
C PRO A 23 9.00 28.91 -8.46
N GLN A 24 9.53 27.74 -8.14
CA GLN A 24 9.67 26.63 -9.10
C GLN A 24 8.43 25.72 -9.01
N HIS A 25 7.44 26.02 -9.86
CA HIS A 25 6.39 25.06 -10.24
C HIS A 25 6.91 24.17 -11.37
N GLY A 26 7.24 22.92 -11.04
CA GLY A 26 7.42 21.84 -12.01
C GLY A 26 6.48 20.68 -11.69
N PRO A 27 5.66 20.18 -12.63
CA PRO A 27 4.76 19.05 -12.37
C PRO A 27 5.55 17.74 -12.47
N GLY A 28 6.26 17.39 -11.40
CA GLY A 28 6.94 16.12 -11.24
C GLY A 28 6.05 15.07 -10.58
N MET A 29 5.01 14.61 -11.27
CA MET A 29 4.33 13.35 -10.96
C MET A 29 5.22 12.18 -11.45
N MET A 30 6.32 11.91 -10.76
CA MET A 30 7.09 10.67 -10.94
C MET A 30 7.71 10.26 -9.61
N GLY A 31 7.19 9.16 -9.05
CA GLY A 31 7.69 8.60 -7.82
C GLY A 31 6.73 7.57 -7.25
N MET A 32 6.42 6.55 -8.05
CA MET A 32 5.84 5.28 -7.59
C MET A 32 6.76 4.67 -6.52
N ALA A 33 6.66 5.13 -5.27
CA ALA A 33 7.14 4.41 -4.10
C ALA A 33 5.97 3.61 -3.49
N MET A 34 5.29 2.84 -4.33
CA MET A 34 4.41 1.73 -3.91
C MET A 34 5.19 0.41 -3.84
N ALA A 35 6.53 0.46 -3.77
CA ALA A 35 7.41 -0.69 -3.63
C ALA A 35 7.88 -0.81 -2.19
N GLY A 36 7.01 -1.26 -1.29
CA GLY A 36 7.41 -1.57 0.08
C GLY A 36 6.38 -1.38 1.17
N CYS A 37 5.16 -0.94 0.86
CA CYS A 37 4.07 -0.98 1.84
C CYS A 37 3.78 -2.45 2.16
N PRO A 38 4.09 -2.93 3.38
CA PRO A 38 3.67 -4.27 3.77
C PRO A 38 2.14 -4.21 3.86
N MET A 39 1.47 -4.65 2.79
CA MET A 39 0.10 -5.12 2.77
C MET A 39 -0.74 -4.64 3.96
N MET A 40 -1.16 -3.37 3.92
CA MET A 40 -2.19 -2.76 4.76
C MET A 40 -3.56 -3.42 4.48
N GLY A 41 -3.64 -4.75 4.57
CA GLY A 41 -4.83 -5.49 4.20
C GLY A 41 -4.89 -6.93 4.72
N ALA A 42 -3.74 -7.58 4.96
CA ALA A 42 -3.73 -8.97 5.45
C ALA A 42 -3.23 -9.12 6.89
N GLY A 43 -2.57 -8.08 7.45
CA GLY A 43 -1.90 -8.08 8.76
C GLY A 43 -2.77 -7.69 9.96
N HIS A 44 -3.89 -7.00 9.75
CA HIS A 44 -4.62 -6.35 10.85
C HIS A 44 -5.95 -7.01 11.21
N ALA A 45 -6.50 -7.90 10.38
CA ALA A 45 -7.76 -8.57 10.69
C ALA A 45 -7.55 -9.62 11.80
N GLY A 46 -8.15 -9.39 12.97
CA GLY A 46 -8.25 -10.39 14.06
C GLY A 46 -7.08 -10.47 15.04
N GLY A 47 -6.14 -9.50 15.02
CA GLY A 47 -5.07 -9.40 16.03
C GLY A 47 -5.50 -8.69 17.32
N ALA A 48 -4.62 -8.66 18.33
CA ALA A 48 -4.89 -8.00 19.61
C ALA A 48 -5.24 -6.50 19.43
N ALA A 49 -4.52 -5.80 18.56
CA ALA A 49 -4.80 -4.40 18.24
C ALA A 49 -6.21 -4.20 17.63
N ALA A 50 -6.69 -5.13 16.80
CA ALA A 50 -8.02 -5.06 16.21
C ALA A 50 -9.12 -5.33 17.24
N ALA A 51 -8.90 -6.28 18.17
CA ALA A 51 -9.82 -6.51 19.27
C ALA A 51 -9.93 -5.26 20.18
N LEU A 52 -8.79 -4.62 20.49
CA LEU A 52 -8.76 -3.38 21.27
C LEU A 52 -9.47 -2.21 20.56
N ALA A 53 -9.33 -2.09 19.24
CA ALA A 53 -10.03 -1.09 18.44
C ALA A 53 -11.56 -1.25 18.46
N HIS A 54 -12.06 -2.43 18.85
CA HIS A 54 -13.48 -2.74 18.96
C HIS A 54 -13.90 -3.13 20.38
N ARG A 55 -13.16 -2.68 21.41
CA ARG A 55 -13.36 -3.08 22.81
C ARG A 55 -14.81 -2.99 23.31
N GLU A 56 -15.49 -1.88 22.99
CA GLU A 56 -16.88 -1.62 23.40
C GLU A 56 -17.86 -2.51 22.64
N ARG A 57 -17.66 -2.67 21.32
CA ARG A 57 -18.51 -3.50 20.46
C ARG A 57 -18.39 -5.00 20.79
N LEU A 58 -17.22 -5.43 21.26
CA LEU A 58 -16.96 -6.79 21.68
C LEU A 58 -17.36 -7.06 23.14
N GLY A 59 -17.65 -6.02 23.93
CA GLY A 59 -17.90 -6.16 25.36
C GLY A 59 -16.71 -6.78 26.08
N LEU A 60 -15.49 -6.29 25.82
CA LEU A 60 -14.28 -6.81 26.46
C LEU A 60 -14.26 -6.44 27.95
N THR A 61 -13.91 -7.39 28.81
CA THR A 61 -13.69 -7.10 30.23
C THR A 61 -12.37 -6.37 30.46
N ALA A 62 -12.22 -5.68 31.59
CA ALA A 62 -10.96 -5.00 31.94
C ALA A 62 -9.75 -5.95 31.92
N ASP A 63 -9.93 -7.18 32.39
CA ASP A 63 -8.89 -8.21 32.36
C ASP A 63 -8.52 -8.63 30.93
N GLN A 64 -9.52 -8.76 30.04
CA GLN A 64 -9.27 -9.04 28.63
C GLN A 64 -8.53 -7.90 27.95
N VAL A 65 -8.93 -6.65 28.21
CA VAL A 65 -8.26 -5.45 27.70
C VAL A 65 -6.79 -5.45 28.13
N LYS A 66 -6.50 -5.62 29.42
CA LYS A 66 -5.12 -5.66 29.94
C LYS A 66 -4.28 -6.76 29.28
N ARG A 67 -4.85 -7.97 29.08
CA ARG A 67 -4.16 -9.07 28.39
C ARG A 67 -3.88 -8.73 26.92
N LEU A 68 -4.86 -8.19 26.21
CA LEU A 68 -4.72 -7.82 24.80
C LEU A 68 -3.72 -6.68 24.60
N GLU A 69 -3.67 -5.70 25.52
CA GLU A 69 -2.67 -4.64 25.51
C GLU A 69 -1.26 -5.21 25.68
N ALA A 70 -1.07 -6.14 26.61
CA ALA A 70 0.22 -6.81 26.80
C ALA A 70 0.64 -7.59 25.55
N ILE A 71 -0.29 -8.32 24.91
CA ILE A 71 -0.02 -9.05 23.65
C ILE A 71 0.37 -8.06 22.54
N ALA A 72 -0.40 -6.98 22.35
CA ALA A 72 -0.11 -5.98 21.32
C ALA A 72 1.22 -5.26 21.56
N ALA A 73 1.56 -4.95 22.82
CA ALA A 73 2.84 -4.34 23.17
C ALA A 73 4.02 -5.28 22.88
N ALA A 74 3.89 -6.56 23.26
CA ALA A 74 4.91 -7.57 23.02
C ALA A 74 5.14 -7.80 21.51
N GLU A 75 4.07 -7.89 20.72
CA GLU A 75 4.15 -7.99 19.26
C GLU A 75 4.87 -6.79 18.66
N ARG A 76 4.46 -5.56 19.02
CA ARG A 76 5.08 -4.33 18.50
C ARG A 76 6.57 -4.27 18.83
N GLU A 77 6.96 -4.64 20.04
CA GLU A 77 8.37 -4.62 20.45
C GLU A 77 9.19 -5.70 19.71
N ALA A 78 8.63 -6.90 19.56
CA ALA A 78 9.26 -7.98 18.81
C ALA A 78 9.46 -7.60 17.33
N VAL A 79 8.50 -6.91 16.70
CA VAL A 79 8.64 -6.43 15.33
C VAL A 79 9.62 -5.27 15.23
N ARG A 80 9.51 -4.27 16.12
CA ARG A 80 10.38 -3.08 16.15
C ARG A 80 11.85 -3.44 16.31
N SER A 81 12.17 -4.40 17.19
CA SER A 81 13.56 -4.82 17.42
C SER A 81 14.23 -5.44 16.18
N ARG A 82 13.44 -5.92 15.20
CA ARG A 82 13.93 -6.50 13.93
C ARG A 82 14.04 -5.48 12.79
N GLU A 83 13.44 -4.30 12.94
CA GLU A 83 13.40 -3.27 11.90
C GLU A 83 14.79 -2.79 11.45
N PRO A 84 15.77 -2.54 12.34
CA PRO A 84 17.12 -2.18 11.92
C PRO A 84 17.80 -3.27 11.08
N ALA A 85 17.57 -4.55 11.40
CA ALA A 85 18.14 -5.67 10.66
C ALA A 85 17.50 -5.80 9.27
N LEU A 86 16.19 -5.55 9.14
CA LEU A 86 15.50 -5.49 7.86
C LEU A 86 16.03 -4.35 6.99
N MET A 87 16.20 -3.15 7.56
CA MET A 87 16.73 -1.99 6.84
C MET A 87 18.15 -2.23 6.35
N ARG A 88 19.00 -2.82 7.20
CA ARG A 88 20.37 -3.18 6.81
C ARG A 88 20.39 -4.20 5.68
N ALA A 89 19.63 -5.29 5.80
CA ALA A 89 19.59 -6.31 4.75
C ALA A 89 19.03 -5.77 3.41
N ARG A 90 18.12 -4.79 3.44
CA ARG A 90 17.67 -4.06 2.23
C ARG A 90 18.77 -3.21 1.63
N ALA A 91 19.53 -2.49 2.45
CA ALA A 91 20.65 -1.68 1.99
C ALA A 91 21.75 -2.55 1.36
N ASP A 92 22.12 -3.66 2.00
CA ASP A 92 23.11 -4.62 1.49
C ASP A 92 22.65 -5.22 0.14
N LEU A 93 21.35 -5.51 0.00
CA LEU A 93 20.77 -5.98 -1.26
C LEU A 93 20.80 -4.90 -2.34
N LEU A 94 20.49 -3.65 -1.99
CA LEU A 94 20.54 -2.53 -2.92
C LEU A 94 21.96 -2.32 -3.45
N GLU A 95 22.96 -2.35 -2.58
CA GLU A 95 24.38 -2.29 -2.95
C GLU A 95 24.78 -3.43 -3.89
N ALA A 96 24.31 -4.65 -3.63
CA ALA A 96 24.58 -5.79 -4.52
C ALA A 96 23.85 -5.73 -5.87
N SER A 97 22.86 -4.84 -6.02
CA SER A 97 22.04 -4.72 -7.23
C SER A 97 22.37 -3.51 -8.11
N SER A 98 23.33 -2.68 -7.71
CA SER A 98 23.65 -1.41 -8.39
C SER A 98 25.17 -1.21 -8.55
N PRO A 99 25.67 -0.74 -9.71
CA PRO A 99 24.93 -0.45 -10.96
C PRO A 99 24.55 -1.69 -11.77
N GLU A 100 25.25 -2.81 -11.56
CA GLU A 100 24.98 -4.10 -12.16
C GLU A 100 24.69 -5.13 -11.07
N ILE A 101 23.83 -6.11 -11.37
CA ILE A 101 23.42 -7.12 -10.39
C ILE A 101 24.55 -8.11 -10.16
N ASN A 102 25.06 -8.15 -8.93
CA ASN A 102 26.01 -9.17 -8.48
C ASN A 102 25.28 -10.25 -7.67
N LEU A 103 25.00 -11.38 -8.32
CA LEU A 103 24.24 -12.48 -7.70
C LEU A 103 24.93 -13.10 -6.48
N ASP A 104 26.26 -13.19 -6.50
CA ASP A 104 27.04 -13.75 -5.39
C ASP A 104 26.93 -12.86 -4.14
N ARG A 105 26.96 -11.54 -4.33
CA ARG A 105 26.79 -10.56 -3.24
C ARG A 105 25.34 -10.40 -2.80
N ALA A 106 24.37 -10.59 -3.71
CA ALA A 106 22.94 -10.44 -3.42
C ALA A 106 22.36 -11.61 -2.62
N ARG A 107 22.96 -12.81 -2.71
CA ARG A 107 22.44 -14.03 -2.09
C ARG A 107 22.27 -13.91 -0.57
N VAL A 108 23.31 -13.48 0.14
CA VAL A 108 23.30 -13.40 1.61
C VAL A 108 22.27 -12.37 2.14
N PRO A 109 22.21 -11.13 1.61
CA PRO A 109 21.16 -10.17 1.97
C PRO A 109 19.74 -10.68 1.69
N LEU A 110 19.51 -11.37 0.57
CA LEU A 110 18.21 -11.98 0.25
C LEU A 110 17.81 -13.05 1.27
N GLU A 111 18.69 -14.01 1.55
CA GLU A 111 18.44 -15.06 2.56
C GLU A 111 18.13 -14.43 3.94
N ARG A 112 18.85 -13.36 4.31
CA ARG A 112 18.62 -12.62 5.54
C ARG A 112 17.26 -11.91 5.56
N LEU A 113 16.85 -11.29 4.45
CA LEU A 113 15.55 -10.64 4.34
C LEU A 113 14.40 -11.63 4.49
N GLU A 114 14.48 -12.78 3.82
CA GLU A 114 13.45 -13.82 3.88
C GLU A 114 13.33 -14.41 5.29
N LYS A 115 14.47 -14.65 5.96
CA LYS A 115 14.47 -15.07 7.35
C LYS A 115 13.78 -14.05 8.26
N LEU A 116 14.15 -12.77 8.18
CA LEU A 116 13.57 -11.71 9.02
C LEU A 116 12.08 -11.51 8.75
N ARG A 117 11.64 -11.59 7.49
CA ARG A 117 10.22 -11.53 7.12
C ARG A 117 9.44 -12.70 7.72
N THR A 118 10.00 -13.90 7.65
CA THR A 118 9.40 -15.11 8.24
C THR A 118 9.27 -14.96 9.75
N GLU A 119 10.32 -14.49 10.43
CA GLU A 119 10.26 -14.25 11.87
C GLU A 119 9.19 -13.23 12.26
N VAL A 120 9.09 -12.10 11.55
CA VAL A 120 8.03 -11.10 11.77
C VAL A 120 6.63 -11.71 11.53
N ALA A 121 6.46 -12.50 10.48
CA ALA A 121 5.20 -13.19 10.21
C ALA A 121 4.83 -14.17 11.34
N LEU A 122 5.80 -14.88 11.91
CA LEU A 122 5.58 -15.77 13.06
C LEU A 122 5.18 -15.00 14.31
N GLU A 123 5.77 -13.83 14.59
CA GLU A 123 5.35 -12.98 15.72
C GLU A 123 3.89 -12.53 15.56
N HIS A 124 3.49 -12.10 14.35
CA HIS A 124 2.10 -11.76 14.05
C HIS A 124 1.14 -12.95 14.26
N LEU A 125 1.51 -14.15 13.78
CA LEU A 125 0.70 -15.35 13.94
C LEU A 125 0.56 -15.76 15.41
N LYS A 126 1.64 -15.65 16.18
CA LYS A 126 1.66 -15.90 17.62
C LYS A 126 0.75 -14.91 18.34
N ALA A 127 0.90 -13.61 18.09
CA ALA A 127 0.07 -12.57 18.68
C ALA A 127 -1.43 -12.77 18.36
N ARG A 128 -1.76 -13.16 17.13
CA ARG A 128 -3.14 -13.50 16.73
C ARG A 128 -3.69 -14.74 17.45
N ARG A 129 -2.88 -15.79 17.60
CA ARG A 129 -3.27 -16.99 18.36
C ARG A 129 -3.56 -16.61 19.81
N ASP A 130 -2.66 -15.88 20.44
CA ASP A 130 -2.75 -15.50 21.85
C ASP A 130 -3.94 -14.54 22.08
N ALA A 131 -4.18 -13.61 21.16
CA ALA A 131 -5.35 -12.74 21.19
C ALA A 131 -6.67 -13.54 21.09
N ARG A 132 -6.75 -14.53 20.20
CA ARG A 132 -7.93 -15.40 20.07
C ARG A 132 -8.21 -16.21 21.35
N GLN A 133 -7.16 -16.60 22.07
CA GLN A 133 -7.28 -17.31 23.34
C GLN A 133 -7.77 -16.40 24.48
N ALA A 134 -7.52 -15.09 24.40
CA ALA A 134 -8.00 -14.12 25.38
C ALA A 134 -9.50 -13.77 25.24
N LEU A 135 -10.09 -14.06 24.07
CA LEU A 135 -11.49 -13.79 23.73
C LEU A 135 -12.38 -15.03 23.95
N THR A 136 -13.68 -14.81 24.20
CA THR A 136 -14.67 -15.91 24.15
C THR A 136 -15.00 -16.31 22.72
N ALA A 137 -15.71 -17.42 22.52
CA ALA A 137 -16.15 -17.85 21.20
C ALA A 137 -17.04 -16.83 20.51
N GLU A 138 -17.97 -16.24 21.26
CA GLU A 138 -18.90 -15.21 20.78
C GLU A 138 -18.16 -13.93 20.40
N GLN A 139 -17.19 -13.51 21.22
CA GLN A 139 -16.36 -12.34 20.93
C GLN A 139 -15.49 -12.55 19.69
N ARG A 140 -14.93 -13.76 19.50
CA ARG A 140 -14.19 -14.11 18.28
C ARG A 140 -15.09 -14.03 17.05
N ALA A 141 -16.28 -14.63 17.10
CA ALA A 141 -17.24 -14.58 15.99
C ALA A 141 -17.64 -13.14 15.64
N ARG A 142 -17.87 -12.30 16.65
CA ARG A 142 -18.14 -10.87 16.44
C ARG A 142 -16.94 -10.17 15.80
N LEU A 143 -15.73 -10.36 16.32
CA LEU A 143 -14.52 -9.76 15.77
C LEU A 143 -14.29 -10.16 14.31
N GLU A 144 -14.57 -11.42 13.94
CA GLU A 144 -14.52 -11.89 12.55
C GLU A 144 -15.56 -11.19 11.67
N ALA A 145 -16.78 -10.99 12.16
CA ALA A 145 -17.82 -10.23 11.44
C ALA A 145 -17.46 -8.75 11.26
N LEU A 146 -16.70 -8.16 12.19
CA LEU A 146 -16.21 -6.78 12.10
C LEU A 146 -15.06 -6.60 11.10
N GLY A 147 -14.30 -7.67 10.84
CA GLY A 147 -13.16 -7.66 9.92
C GLY A 147 -13.50 -7.50 8.43
N GLY A 148 -14.78 -7.27 8.10
CA GLY A 148 -15.29 -7.15 6.74
C GLY A 148 -15.36 -8.50 6.03
N PRO A 149 -16.12 -8.59 4.92
CA PRO A 149 -16.15 -9.80 4.11
C PRO A 149 -14.72 -10.14 3.69
N ARG A 150 -14.25 -11.33 4.10
CA ARG A 150 -13.04 -11.92 3.54
C ARG A 150 -13.17 -11.82 2.02
N VAL A 151 -12.22 -11.15 1.37
CA VAL A 151 -12.12 -11.11 -0.10
C VAL A 151 -11.67 -12.48 -0.60
N MET A 152 -12.49 -13.50 -0.34
CA MET A 152 -12.36 -14.90 -0.72
C MET A 152 -13.75 -15.38 -1.14
N GLY A 153 -14.23 -14.83 -2.26
CA GLY A 153 -15.54 -15.17 -2.83
C GLY A 153 -16.05 -14.29 -3.97
N GLY A 154 -15.30 -13.26 -4.39
CA GLY A 154 -15.78 -12.24 -5.35
C GLY A 154 -15.08 -12.21 -6.72
N MET A 155 -14.60 -13.34 -7.24
CA MET A 155 -14.23 -13.49 -8.66
C MET A 155 -15.14 -14.50 -9.39
N HIS A 156 -16.36 -14.70 -8.90
CA HIS A 156 -17.41 -15.53 -9.55
C HIS A 156 -18.53 -14.68 -10.16
N GLY A 157 -18.20 -13.51 -10.71
CA GLY A 157 -19.18 -12.57 -11.25
C GLY A 157 -18.70 -11.74 -12.45
N MET A 158 -17.77 -12.24 -13.25
CA MET A 158 -17.36 -11.65 -14.54
C MET A 158 -18.14 -12.29 -15.72
N GLY A 159 -19.43 -12.57 -15.51
CA GLY A 159 -20.29 -13.26 -16.49
C GLY A 159 -21.67 -12.64 -16.67
N GLY A 160 -21.88 -11.40 -16.22
CA GLY A 160 -23.11 -10.66 -16.50
C GLY A 160 -23.06 -10.03 -17.90
N PRO A 161 -24.08 -10.19 -18.75
CA PRO A 161 -24.14 -9.63 -20.12
C PRO A 161 -24.36 -8.10 -20.16
N GLY A 162 -23.61 -7.35 -19.35
CA GLY A 162 -23.62 -5.89 -19.29
C GLY A 162 -22.27 -5.25 -18.92
N GLY A 163 -21.21 -6.02 -18.72
CA GLY A 163 -19.90 -5.52 -18.27
C GLY A 163 -19.05 -4.79 -19.33
N MET A 164 -19.50 -4.69 -20.58
CA MET A 164 -18.73 -4.08 -21.67
C MET A 164 -18.85 -2.54 -21.79
N MET A 165 -19.66 -1.86 -20.98
CA MET A 165 -19.78 -0.39 -21.07
C MET A 165 -18.66 0.38 -20.31
N GLY A 166 -17.97 -0.22 -19.35
CA GLY A 166 -16.95 0.48 -18.54
C GLY A 166 -15.58 0.61 -19.21
N MET A 167 -15.23 -0.33 -20.10
CA MET A 167 -13.91 -0.35 -20.74
C MET A 167 -13.83 0.58 -21.97
N MET A 168 -14.96 0.79 -22.65
CA MET A 168 -15.04 1.68 -23.82
C MET A 168 -14.98 3.18 -23.42
N GLY A 169 -15.49 3.55 -22.25
CA GLY A 169 -15.37 4.92 -21.73
C GLY A 169 -13.94 5.32 -21.34
N MET A 170 -13.16 4.37 -20.82
CA MET A 170 -11.76 4.62 -20.47
C MET A 170 -10.84 4.61 -21.70
N MET A 171 -11.12 3.75 -22.69
CA MET A 171 -10.46 3.85 -24.01
C MET A 171 -10.77 5.17 -24.71
N GLN A 172 -11.99 5.72 -24.59
CA GLN A 172 -12.31 7.04 -25.16
C GLN A 172 -11.51 8.17 -24.50
N MET A 173 -11.22 8.11 -23.19
CA MET A 173 -10.35 9.11 -22.55
C MET A 173 -8.89 8.97 -22.95
N CYS A 174 -8.35 7.74 -23.01
CA CYS A 174 -6.98 7.52 -23.50
C CYS A 174 -6.84 7.92 -24.98
N HIS A 175 -7.85 7.67 -25.81
CA HIS A 175 -7.86 8.12 -27.20
C HIS A 175 -7.99 9.65 -27.31
N ARG A 176 -8.78 10.29 -26.43
CA ARG A 176 -8.95 11.75 -26.40
C ARG A 176 -7.70 12.50 -25.93
N MET A 177 -6.88 11.90 -25.06
CA MET A 177 -5.59 12.50 -24.66
C MET A 177 -4.45 12.19 -25.63
N MET A 178 -4.49 11.06 -26.36
CA MET A 178 -3.47 10.71 -27.37
C MET A 178 -3.67 11.42 -28.73
N MET A 179 -4.82 12.06 -28.95
CA MET A 179 -5.12 12.83 -30.18
C MET A 179 -5.24 14.35 -29.94
N GLY A 180 -5.06 14.82 -28.70
CA GLY A 180 -5.21 16.24 -28.32
C GLY A 180 -4.02 17.16 -28.66
N GLY A 181 -3.09 16.70 -29.50
CA GLY A 181 -1.86 17.42 -29.87
C GLY A 181 -1.52 17.37 -31.36
N MET A 182 -2.50 17.13 -32.23
CA MET A 182 -2.34 17.29 -33.69
C MET A 182 -3.31 18.34 -34.20
N GLY A 183 -2.74 19.25 -34.99
CA GLY A 183 -3.34 20.52 -35.41
C GLY A 183 -4.62 20.42 -36.23
N GLU A 184 -5.10 21.61 -36.51
CA GLU A 184 -6.29 21.98 -37.24
C GLU A 184 -6.67 21.03 -38.40
N PRO A 185 -7.95 20.63 -38.51
CA PRO A 185 -8.44 19.90 -39.68
C PRO A 185 -8.54 20.84 -40.88
N MET A 186 -7.85 20.50 -41.96
CA MET A 186 -7.97 21.16 -43.27
C MET A 186 -9.42 21.04 -43.81
N PRO A 187 -10.04 22.14 -44.25
CA PRO A 187 -11.34 22.11 -44.90
C PRO A 187 -11.17 21.69 -46.36
N GLY A 188 -11.68 20.51 -46.75
CA GLY A 188 -11.70 20.16 -48.18
C GLY A 188 -11.85 18.70 -48.59
N MET A 189 -11.96 17.71 -47.70
CA MET A 189 -12.15 16.32 -48.12
C MET A 189 -13.60 15.88 -47.99
N MET A 190 -14.29 15.85 -49.14
CA MET A 190 -15.65 15.33 -49.28
C MET A 190 -15.70 13.79 -49.19
N PRO A 191 -16.89 13.23 -48.88
CA PRO A 191 -17.11 11.84 -48.53
C PRO A 191 -17.34 10.99 -49.78
N GLY A 192 -16.70 9.82 -49.86
CA GLY A 192 -16.85 8.93 -51.00
C GLY A 192 -16.53 7.47 -50.69
N MET A 193 -17.59 6.66 -50.79
CA MET A 193 -17.61 5.31 -51.36
C MET A 193 -17.23 4.10 -50.47
N MET A 194 -18.30 3.44 -50.01
CA MET A 194 -18.60 2.00 -50.13
C MET A 194 -17.45 0.99 -49.92
N ARG A 195 -17.68 0.02 -49.01
CA ARG A 195 -18.09 -1.33 -49.46
C ARG A 195 -18.70 -2.19 -48.33
N PRO A 196 -19.93 -2.71 -48.50
CA PRO A 196 -20.47 -3.80 -47.69
C PRO A 196 -19.87 -5.14 -48.14
N GLY A 197 -19.25 -5.87 -47.21
CA GLY A 197 -18.90 -7.28 -47.40
C GLY A 197 -20.08 -8.17 -47.03
N ALA A 198 -20.59 -8.90 -48.02
CA ALA A 198 -21.71 -9.84 -47.92
C ALA A 198 -21.34 -11.14 -47.16
N PRO A 199 -22.34 -11.93 -46.72
CA PRO A 199 -22.15 -13.09 -45.85
C PRO A 199 -21.64 -14.32 -46.62
N ARG A 200 -20.89 -15.19 -45.95
CA ARG A 200 -20.61 -16.54 -46.47
C ARG A 200 -21.61 -17.54 -45.92
N ASP A 201 -22.26 -18.16 -46.90
CA ASP A 201 -23.26 -19.19 -46.77
C ASP A 201 -22.77 -20.48 -46.14
N THR A 202 -23.77 -21.15 -45.60
CA THR A 202 -23.87 -22.56 -45.21
C THR A 202 -23.38 -23.54 -46.28
N THR A 203 -23.02 -24.77 -45.86
CA THR A 203 -23.45 -26.08 -46.45
C THR A 203 -22.31 -27.12 -46.58
N LYS A 204 -22.47 -28.27 -45.87
CA LYS A 204 -22.02 -29.66 -46.18
C LYS A 204 -20.49 -29.93 -46.24
N GLN A 205 -19.92 -31.10 -45.99
CA GLN A 205 -20.39 -32.49 -45.86
C GLN A 205 -19.27 -33.33 -45.21
N ARG A 206 -19.68 -34.42 -44.53
CA ARG A 206 -18.92 -35.62 -44.11
C ARG A 206 -17.93 -36.16 -45.18
N PRO A 207 -16.92 -36.93 -44.78
CA PRO A 207 -17.10 -38.38 -44.54
C PRO A 207 -17.03 -38.78 -43.07
#